data_AF-A0A5C6C8Y3-F1
#
_entry.id   AF-A0A5C6C8Y3-F1
#
_cell.length_a   1.000
_cell.length_b   1.000
_cell.length_c   1.000
_cell.angle_alpha   90.00
_cell.angle_beta   90.00
_cell.angle_gamma   90.00
#
_symmetry.space_group_name_H-M   'P 1'
#
loop_
_entity.id
_entity.type
_entity.pdbx_description
1 polymer ?
#
loop_
_entity_poly.entity_id
_entity_poly.type
_entity_poly.pdbx_seq_one_letter_code
_entity_poly.pdbx_strand_id
1 'polypeptide(L)'
;MTIDALIELLSEYREQHGPDAEVRLMTQENWPFENRIAGITSGSEMNEASEEDPSEYFDNQDVAEDAIVYIVEGGQICYGSKRAWETCRDC
;
A
#
# COMPACT_ATOMS: atom_id res chain seq x y z
N MET A 1 -2.56 5.98 -11.64
CA MET A 1 -1.17 6.24 -11.22
C MET A 1 -0.25 5.97 -12.39
N THR A 2 0.74 6.84 -12.64
CA THR A 2 1.80 6.60 -13.64
C THR A 2 3.03 6.00 -12.95
N ILE A 3 3.97 5.47 -13.73
CA ILE A 3 5.23 4.93 -13.20
C ILE A 3 6.01 6.04 -12.47
N ASP A 4 6.16 7.22 -13.07
CA ASP A 4 6.92 8.32 -12.47
C ASP A 4 6.31 8.78 -11.13
N ALA A 5 4.99 8.91 -11.06
CA ALA A 5 4.31 9.29 -9.81
C ALA A 5 4.47 8.21 -8.72
N LEU A 6 4.48 6.92 -9.10
CA LEU A 6 4.73 5.83 -8.16
C LEU A 6 6.18 5.84 -7.66
N ILE A 7 7.15 6.08 -8.55
CA ILE A 7 8.57 6.19 -8.18
C ILE A 7 8.81 7.36 -7.24
N GLU A 8 8.20 8.52 -7.51
CA GLU A 8 8.31 9.71 -6.68
C GLU A 8 7.84 9.42 -5.25
N LEU A 9 6.63 8.89 -5.10
CA LEU A 9 6.09 8.50 -3.79
C LEU A 9 6.97 7.46 -3.07
N LEU A 10 7.38 6.39 -3.76
CA LEU A 10 8.24 5.37 -3.15
C LEU A 10 9.61 5.92 -2.75
N SER A 11 10.13 6.92 -3.47
CA SER A 11 11.39 7.57 -3.13
C SER A 11 11.25 8.40 -1.85
N GLU A 12 10.12 9.08 -1.66
CA GLU A 12 9.81 9.81 -0.43
C GLU A 12 9.74 8.85 0.78
N TYR A 13 9.00 7.74 0.67
CA TYR A 13 8.94 6.75 1.75
C TYR A 13 10.29 6.07 2.00
N ARG A 14 11.11 5.86 0.96
CA ARG A 14 12.48 5.36 1.11
C ARG A 14 13.36 6.31 1.91
N GLU A 15 13.21 7.62 1.73
CA GLU A 15 13.93 8.62 2.53
C GLU A 15 13.48 8.62 4.00
N GLN A 16 12.20 8.35 4.25
CA GLN A 16 11.61 8.35 5.60
C GLN A 16 11.91 7.06 6.38
N HIS A 17 11.68 5.89 5.77
CA HIS A 17 11.75 4.58 6.46
C HIS A 17 13.00 3.77 6.11
N GLY A 18 13.81 4.24 5.16
CA GLY A 18 15.04 3.59 4.72
C GLY A 18 14.85 2.66 3.51
N PRO A 19 15.95 2.19 2.91
CA PRO A 19 15.93 1.40 1.68
C PRO A 19 15.40 -0.03 1.84
N ASP A 20 15.36 -0.54 3.07
CA ASP A 20 14.93 -1.91 3.38
C ASP A 20 13.49 -1.99 3.91
N ALA A 21 12.74 -0.88 3.83
CA ALA A 21 11.33 -0.83 4.20
C ALA A 21 10.51 -1.85 3.40
N GLU A 22 9.72 -2.67 4.09
CA GLU A 22 8.89 -3.69 3.44
C GLU A 22 7.72 -3.02 2.70
N VAL A 23 7.47 -3.46 1.46
CA VAL A 23 6.31 -3.00 0.68
C VAL A 23 5.26 -4.10 0.59
N ARG A 24 4.03 -3.81 1.04
CA ARG A 24 2.88 -4.72 1.00
C ARG A 24 1.77 -4.18 0.10
N LEU A 25 0.93 -5.09 -0.40
CA LEU A 25 -0.27 -4.75 -1.16
C LEU A 25 -1.51 -4.86 -0.27
N MET A 26 -2.27 -3.78 -0.16
CA MET A 26 -3.57 -3.74 0.51
C MET A 26 -4.68 -3.95 -0.52
N THR A 27 -5.30 -5.13 -0.51
CA THR A 27 -6.33 -5.52 -1.50
C THR A 27 -7.48 -6.29 -0.85
N GLN A 28 -8.68 -6.21 -1.44
CA GLN A 28 -9.91 -6.85 -0.97
C GLN A 28 -10.47 -7.92 -1.93
N GLU A 29 -9.73 -8.32 -2.97
CA GLU A 29 -10.29 -9.12 -4.05
C GLU A 29 -9.93 -10.61 -4.04
N ASN A 30 -10.87 -11.44 -4.49
CA ASN A 30 -10.74 -12.90 -4.56
C ASN A 30 -10.47 -13.43 -5.98
N TRP A 31 -10.35 -12.54 -6.97
CA TRP A 31 -10.26 -12.87 -8.40
C TRP A 31 -9.12 -12.07 -9.06
N PRO A 32 -8.58 -12.53 -10.20
CA PRO A 32 -7.48 -11.85 -10.87
C PRO A 32 -8.01 -10.64 -11.64
N PHE A 33 -8.18 -9.51 -10.97
CA PHE A 33 -8.64 -8.27 -11.60
C PHE A 33 -7.48 -7.30 -11.88
N GLU A 34 -7.73 -6.36 -12.79
CA GLU A 34 -6.88 -5.18 -12.98
C GLU A 34 -7.48 -4.03 -12.15
N ASN A 35 -6.74 -3.56 -11.14
CA ASN A 35 -7.17 -2.48 -10.27
C ASN A 35 -6.37 -1.22 -10.51
N ARG A 36 -6.99 -0.07 -10.25
CA ARG A 36 -6.24 1.17 -10.07
C ARG A 36 -5.45 1.07 -8.76
N ILE A 37 -4.33 1.77 -8.68
CA ILE A 37 -3.71 2.10 -7.39
C ILE A 37 -4.38 3.39 -6.90
N ALA A 38 -4.99 3.35 -5.72
CA ALA A 38 -5.59 4.52 -5.09
C ALA A 38 -4.50 5.46 -4.55
N GLY A 39 -3.49 4.89 -3.90
CA GLY A 39 -2.40 5.62 -3.27
C GLY A 39 -1.37 4.71 -2.64
N ILE A 40 -0.44 5.33 -1.93
CA ILE A 40 0.53 4.68 -1.05
C ILE A 40 0.34 5.29 0.34
N THR A 41 0.55 4.49 1.38
CA THR A 41 0.61 4.98 2.76
C THR A 41 1.62 4.17 3.57
N SER A 42 2.10 4.68 4.70
CA SER A 42 2.91 3.92 5.66
C SER A 42 2.11 3.52 6.90
N GLY A 43 2.64 2.57 7.67
CA GLY A 43 2.08 2.25 8.99
C GLY A 43 2.05 3.48 9.91
N SER A 44 3.09 4.33 9.86
CA SER A 44 3.15 5.52 10.70
C SER A 44 2.03 6.51 10.37
N GLU A 45 1.76 6.75 9.09
CA GLU A 45 0.66 7.63 8.67
C GLU A 45 -0.71 7.08 9.07
N MET A 46 -0.89 5.75 8.99
CA MET A 46 -2.13 5.09 9.40
C MET A 46 -2.34 5.19 10.92
N ASN A 47 -1.28 5.03 11.71
CA ASN A 47 -1.33 5.15 13.17
C ASN A 47 -1.57 6.60 13.59
N GLU A 48 -0.89 7.57 12.97
CA GLU A 48 -1.10 9.01 13.22
C GLU A 48 -2.54 9.44 12.90
N ALA A 49 -3.12 8.96 11.80
CA ALA A 49 -4.51 9.26 11.44
C ALA A 49 -5.52 8.71 12.47
N SER A 50 -5.19 7.61 13.15
CA SER A 50 -6.03 7.04 14.22
C SER A 50 -5.98 7.88 15.50
N GLU A 51 -4.86 8.53 15.81
CA GLU A 51 -4.75 9.43 16.98
C GLU A 51 -5.63 10.68 16.85
N GLU A 52 -5.92 11.13 15.63
CA GLU A 52 -6.73 12.31 15.33
C GLU A 52 -8.26 12.09 15.43
N ASP A 53 -8.76 10.85 15.39
CA ASP A 53 -10.19 10.51 15.57
C ASP A 53 -10.44 9.79 16.91
N PRO A 54 -10.94 10.51 17.94
CA PRO A 54 -11.19 9.95 19.27
C PRO A 54 -12.25 8.86 19.36
N SER A 55 -12.96 8.56 18.26
CA SER A 55 -14.00 7.54 18.24
C SER A 55 -13.49 6.15 17.85
N GLU A 56 -12.24 6.05 17.35
CA GLU A 56 -11.60 4.79 16.94
C GLU A 56 -10.67 4.18 18.02
N TYR A 57 -10.76 4.63 19.29
CA TYR A 57 -9.99 4.06 20.42
C TYR A 57 -10.46 2.65 20.86
N PHE A 58 -10.52 1.69 19.95
CA PHE A 58 -10.57 0.29 20.33
C PHE A 58 -9.13 -0.26 20.38
N ASP A 59 -8.57 -0.18 21.59
CA ASP A 59 -7.20 -0.53 21.98
C ASP A 59 -6.13 0.45 21.52
N ASN A 60 -5.26 0.85 22.45
CA ASN A 60 -4.15 1.80 22.26
C ASN A 60 -2.98 1.14 21.46
N GLN A 61 -3.33 0.37 20.43
CA GLN A 61 -2.43 -0.46 19.64
C GLN A 61 -2.38 0.05 18.21
N ASP A 62 -1.16 0.15 17.68
CA ASP A 62 -0.91 0.47 16.29
C ASP A 62 -1.62 -0.52 15.35
N VAL A 63 -2.26 0.00 14.31
CA VAL A 63 -2.93 -0.81 13.29
C VAL A 63 -1.95 -1.43 12.30
N ALA A 64 -0.73 -0.89 12.22
CA ALA A 64 0.35 -1.36 11.36
C ALA A 64 1.73 -0.99 11.93
N GLU A 65 2.78 -1.73 11.54
CA GLU A 65 4.16 -1.35 11.87
C GLU A 65 4.59 -0.11 11.07
N ASP A 66 5.18 0.88 11.75
CA ASP A 66 5.50 2.20 11.19
C ASP A 66 6.31 2.17 9.88
N ALA A 67 7.30 1.28 9.79
CA ALA A 67 8.23 1.21 8.67
C ALA A 67 7.70 0.44 7.44
N ILE A 68 6.47 -0.06 7.48
CA ILE A 68 5.86 -0.81 6.38
C ILE A 68 5.11 0.15 5.46
N VAL A 69 5.36 0.03 4.16
CA VAL A 69 4.71 0.83 3.12
C VAL A 69 3.67 -0.02 2.40
N TYR A 70 2.46 0.51 2.25
CA TYR A 70 1.33 -0.15 1.61
C TYR A 70 0.98 0.51 0.29
N ILE A 71 0.91 -0.28 -0.79
CA ILE A 71 0.21 0.11 -2.01
C ILE A 71 -1.28 -0.22 -1.81
N VAL A 72 -2.14 0.79 -1.89
CA VAL A 72 -3.58 0.65 -1.61
C VAL A 72 -4.35 0.45 -2.92
N GLU A 73 -5.14 -0.62 -2.97
CA GLU A 73 -6.06 -0.91 -4.07
C GLU A 73 -7.08 0.24 -4.26
N GLY A 74 -7.31 0.61 -5.53
CA GLY A 74 -8.42 1.45 -5.97
C GLY A 74 -9.39 0.68 -6.86
N GLY A 75 -10.36 1.38 -7.45
CA GLY A 75 -11.45 0.70 -8.17
C GLY A 75 -11.02 -0.26 -9.28
N GLN A 76 -11.72 -1.40 -9.34
CA GLN A 76 -11.62 -2.41 -10.39
C GLN A 76 -11.83 -1.82 -11.80
N ILE A 77 -10.98 -2.24 -12.74
CA ILE A 77 -11.06 -1.88 -14.16
C ILE A 77 -11.70 -3.02 -14.97
N CYS A 78 -11.14 -4.24 -14.87
CA CYS A 78 -11.61 -5.42 -15.60
C CYS A 78 -11.01 -6.72 -15.01
N TYR A 79 -11.25 -7.85 -15.68
CA TYR A 79 -10.53 -9.11 -15.41
C TYR A 79 -9.11 -9.05 -15.98
N GLY A 80 -8.14 -9.35 -15.15
CA GLY A 80 -6.73 -9.46 -15.50
C GLY A 80 -6.37 -10.82 -16.10
N SER A 81 -5.14 -10.90 -16.59
CA SER A 81 -4.59 -12.11 -17.20
C SER A 81 -3.75 -12.91 -16.22
N LYS A 82 -4.00 -14.23 -16.12
CA LYS A 82 -3.16 -15.16 -15.35
C LYS A 82 -1.66 -15.06 -15.71
N ARG A 83 -1.33 -14.62 -16.94
CA ARG A 83 0.05 -14.41 -17.39
C ARG A 83 0.85 -13.46 -16.50
N ALA A 84 0.21 -12.50 -15.84
CA ALA A 84 0.90 -11.60 -14.92
C ALA A 84 1.65 -12.36 -13.81
N TRP A 85 1.04 -13.41 -13.25
CA TRP A 85 1.66 -14.29 -12.25
C TRP A 85 2.69 -15.26 -12.83
N GLU A 86 2.63 -15.55 -14.14
CA GLU A 86 3.57 -16.45 -14.81
C GLU A 86 4.84 -15.72 -15.27
N THR A 87 4.78 -14.39 -15.40
CA THR A 87 5.88 -13.58 -15.95
C THR A 87 6.41 -12.51 -15.00
N CYS A 88 5.84 -12.37 -13.80
CA CYS A 88 6.43 -11.50 -12.79
C CYS A 88 7.85 -11.96 -12.44
N ARG A 89 8.67 -11.03 -11.95
CA ARG A 89 10.04 -11.30 -11.49
C ARG A 89 10.07 -11.19 -9.98
N ASP A 90 10.90 -12.00 -9.34
CA ASP A 90 11.15 -11.89 -7.91
C ASP A 90 11.78 -10.52 -7.60
N CYS A 91 11.31 -9.91 -6.51
CA CYS A 91 11.76 -8.61 -6.01
C CYS A 91 12.92 -8.78 -5.04
#